data_AF-A0AAF0ZNA2-F1
#
_entry.id   AF-A0AAF0ZNA2-F1
#
_cell.length_a   1.000
_cell.length_b   1.000
_cell.length_c   1.000
_cell.angle_alpha   90.00
_cell.angle_beta   90.00
_cell.angle_gamma   90.00
#
_symmetry.space_group_name_H-M   'P 1'
#
loop_
_entity.id
_entity.type
_entity.pdbx_description
1 polymer ?
#
loop_
_entity_poly.entity_id
_entity_poly.type
_entity_poly.pdbx_seq_one_letter_code
_entity_poly.pdbx_strand_id
1 'polypeptide(L)' 'MFDNIVTVTELLDSDWSSDIHECMVTLHVQITEIDNFFDWYYISCNFDNKNVESLNGVYRCQKCDKQCVSRTKGIP' A
#
# COMPACT_ATOMS: atom_id res chain seq x y z
N MET A 1 -6.97 17.23 -16.78
CA MET A 1 -6.13 18.37 -16.39
C MET A 1 -5.35 17.88 -15.20
N PHE A 2 -4.02 17.79 -15.31
CA PHE A 2 -3.18 17.42 -14.18
C PHE A 2 -2.94 18.71 -13.40
N ASP A 3 -3.82 19.00 -12.46
CA ASP A 3 -3.67 20.16 -11.59
C ASP A 3 -2.56 19.87 -10.56
N ASN A 4 -1.76 20.89 -10.24
CA ASN A 4 -0.63 20.82 -9.30
C ASN A 4 0.47 19.82 -9.69
N ILE A 5 0.98 19.90 -10.93
CA ILE A 5 2.21 19.18 -11.30
C ILE A 5 3.39 19.80 -10.56
N VAL A 6 4.11 18.98 -9.80
CA VAL A 6 5.35 19.36 -9.11
C VAL A 6 6.50 18.44 -9.53
N THR A 7 7.71 18.96 -9.45
CA THR A 7 8.94 18.17 -9.60
C THR A 7 9.26 17.42 -8.30
N VAL A 8 10.14 16.42 -8.39
CA VAL A 8 10.63 15.71 -7.19
C VAL A 8 11.34 16.66 -6.23
N THR A 9 12.10 17.63 -6.74
CA THR A 9 12.80 18.62 -5.92
C THR A 9 11.83 19.52 -5.16
N GLU A 10 10.82 20.07 -5.83
CA GLU A 10 9.80 20.90 -5.17
C GLU A 10 9.03 20.13 -4.09
N LEU A 11 8.76 18.84 -4.32
CA LEU A 11 8.13 17.97 -3.32
C LEU A 11 9.01 17.78 -2.07
N LEU A 12 10.32 17.63 -2.26
CA LEU A 12 11.28 17.46 -1.17
C LEU A 12 11.51 18.76 -0.39
N ASP A 13 11.47 19.90 -1.07
CA ASP A 13 11.67 21.23 -0.48
C ASP A 13 10.38 21.82 0.12
N SER A 14 9.25 21.11 0.03
CA SER A 14 7.96 21.55 0.57
C SER A 14 7.93 21.50 2.10
N ASP A 15 7.16 22.42 2.69
CA ASP A 15 6.94 22.46 4.14
C ASP A 15 5.94 21.37 4.56
N TRP A 16 6.44 20.29 5.15
CA TRP A 16 5.64 19.19 5.70
C TRP A 16 5.25 19.46 7.16
N SER A 17 4.45 20.49 7.37
CA SER A 17 3.90 20.80 8.69
C SER A 17 3.01 19.68 9.23
N SER A 18 3.01 19.47 10.55
CA SER A 18 2.11 18.54 11.24
C SER A 18 0.63 18.87 11.07
N ASP A 19 0.30 20.07 10.60
CA ASP A 19 -1.09 20.49 10.35
C ASP A 19 -1.65 19.91 9.04
N ILE A 20 -0.78 19.39 8.16
CA ILE A 20 -1.18 18.76 6.90
C ILE A 20 -1.76 17.38 7.20
N HIS A 21 -3.08 17.25 7.06
CA HIS A 21 -3.77 15.97 7.23
C HIS A 21 -3.71 15.09 5.99
N GLU A 22 -3.91 15.68 4.80
CA GLU A 22 -3.82 14.99 3.51
C GLU A 22 -3.51 16.01 2.40
N CYS A 23 -2.61 15.66 1.48
CA CYS A 23 -2.27 16.48 0.32
C CYS A 23 -2.13 15.57 -0.91
N MET A 24 -2.76 15.96 -2.03
CA MET A 24 -2.64 15.26 -3.31
C MET A 24 -1.81 16.10 -4.28
N VAL A 25 -0.75 15.50 -4.82
CA VAL A 25 0.14 16.12 -5.81
C VAL A 25 0.24 15.24 -7.05
N THR A 26 0.47 15.85 -8.20
CA THR A 26 0.75 15.11 -9.43
C THR A 26 2.23 15.23 -9.75
N LEU A 27 2.91 14.12 -10.04
CA LEU A 27 4.29 14.12 -10.52
C LEU A 27 4.40 13.44 -11.88
N HIS A 28 5.28 13.95 -12.72
CA HIS A 28 5.71 13.29 -13.95
C HIS A 28 7.14 12.78 -13.76
N VAL A 29 7.28 11.47 -13.56
CA VAL A 29 8.56 10.83 -13.20
C VAL A 29 8.77 9.54 -13.98
N GLN A 30 10.03 9.11 -14.05
CA GLN A 30 10.41 7.80 -14.54
C GLN A 30 10.71 6.88 -13.35
N ILE A 31 10.13 5.68 -13.34
CA ILE A 31 10.45 4.65 -12.36
C ILE A 31 11.83 4.08 -12.72
N THR A 32 12.79 4.15 -11.79
CA THR A 32 14.17 3.65 -12.00
C THR A 32 14.41 2.28 -11.37
N GLU A 33 13.73 1.98 -10.27
CA GLU A 33 13.88 0.73 -9.53
C GLU A 33 12.60 0.42 -8.75
N ILE A 34 12.38 -0.87 -8.45
CA ILE A 34 11.35 -1.34 -7.53
C ILE A 34 12.06 -2.10 -6.41
N ASP A 35 11.98 -1.58 -5.19
CA ASP A 35 12.49 -2.28 -4.01
C ASP A 35 11.61 -3.49 -3.70
N ASN A 36 12.17 -4.69 -3.85
CA ASN A 36 11.52 -5.97 -3.56
C ASN A 36 12.05 -6.62 -2.28
N PHE A 37 12.77 -5.86 -1.43
CA PHE A 37 13.26 -6.36 -0.15
C PHE A 37 12.12 -6.77 0.79
N PHE A 38 10.99 -6.06 0.71
CA PHE A 38 9.74 -6.43 1.39
C PHE A 38 8.70 -6.93 0.37
N ASP A 39 7.76 -7.74 0.84
CA ASP A 39 6.66 -8.23 0.00
C ASP A 39 5.80 -7.05 -0.50
N TRP A 40 5.72 -6.91 -1.81
CA TRP A 40 4.86 -5.96 -2.54
C TRP A 40 3.36 -6.34 -2.50
N TYR A 41 3.06 -7.46 -1.87
CA TYR A 41 1.71 -7.96 -1.66
C TYR A 41 1.52 -8.30 -0.18
N TYR A 42 0.29 -8.16 0.27
CA TYR A 42 -0.13 -8.70 1.56
C TYR A 42 -1.34 -9.59 1.34
N ILE A 43 -1.47 -10.61 2.18
CA ILE A 43 -2.67 -11.44 2.17
C ILE A 43 -3.74 -10.63 2.91
N SER A 44 -4.88 -10.48 2.26
CA SER A 44 -6.01 -9.75 2.80
C SER A 44 -7.17 -10.68 3.12
N CYS A 45 -8.00 -10.25 4.07
CA CYS A 45 -9.27 -10.89 4.32
C CYS A 45 -10.26 -10.52 3.21
N ASN A 46 -10.91 -11.52 2.62
CA ASN A 46 -11.90 -11.32 1.55
C ASN A 46 -13.14 -10.51 1.97
N PHE A 47 -13.37 -10.25 3.27
CA PHE A 47 -14.54 -9.50 3.76
C PHE A 47 -14.25 -8.02 3.99
N ASP A 48 -13.10 -7.67 4.54
CA ASP A 48 -12.78 -6.29 4.92
C ASP A 48 -11.50 -5.74 4.28
N ASN A 49 -10.86 -6.53 3.41
CA ASN A 49 -9.59 -6.23 2.72
C ASN A 49 -8.45 -5.84 3.65
N LYS A 50 -8.57 -6.13 4.96
CA LYS A 50 -7.50 -5.87 5.93
C LYS A 50 -6.45 -6.97 5.87
N ASN A 51 -5.23 -6.61 6.23
CA ASN A 51 -4.13 -7.56 6.36
C ASN A 51 -4.46 -8.65 7.39
N VAL A 52 -4.14 -9.90 7.07
CA VAL A 52 -4.36 -11.06 7.93
C VAL A 52 -3.04 -11.56 8.49
N GLU A 53 -3.05 -11.95 9.77
CA GLU A 53 -1.88 -12.54 10.40
C GLU A 53 -1.84 -14.05 10.13
N SER A 54 -0.65 -14.57 9.81
CA SER A 54 -0.43 -16.01 9.75
C SER A 54 -0.13 -16.54 11.15
N LEU A 55 -1.02 -17.37 11.70
CA LEU A 55 -0.78 -18.09 12.94
C LEU A 55 -0.78 -19.60 12.64
N ASN A 56 0.37 -20.25 12.79
CA ASN A 56 0.55 -21.69 12.54
C ASN A 56 0.09 -22.16 11.13
N GLY A 57 0.33 -21.33 10.10
CA GLY A 57 -0.06 -21.64 8.72
C GLY A 57 -1.53 -21.38 8.39
N VAL A 58 -2.32 -20.87 9.34
CA VAL A 58 -3.70 -20.42 9.13
C VAL A 58 -3.76 -18.90 9.16
N TYR A 59 -4.37 -18.29 8.14
CA TYR A 59 -4.57 -16.84 8.14
C TYR A 59 -5.82 -16.48 8.94
N ARG A 60 -5.69 -15.52 9.86
CA ARG A 60 -6.80 -15.05 10.68
C ARG A 60 -7.02 -13.55 10.50
N CYS A 61 -8.25 -13.18 10.14
CA CYS A 61 -8.71 -11.79 10.18
C CYS A 61 -9.04 -11.42 11.64
N GLN A 62 -8.34 -10.44 12.21
CA GLN A 62 -8.60 -9.98 13.58
C GLN A 62 -10.00 -9.39 13.76
N LYS A 63 -10.58 -8.77 12.71
CA LYS A 63 -11.89 -8.13 12.78
C LYS A 63 -13.06 -9.10 12.58
N CYS A 64 -12.84 -10.12 11.75
CA CYS A 64 -13.88 -11.03 11.29
C CYS A 64 -13.97 -12.30 12.16
N ASP A 65 -12.90 -12.58 12.91
CA ASP A 65 -12.62 -13.82 13.63
C ASP A 65 -12.85 -15.11 12.84
N LYS A 66 -12.82 -15.00 11.51
CA LYS A 66 -12.95 -16.11 10.57
C LYS A 66 -11.58 -16.51 10.07
N GLN A 67 -11.40 -17.82 9.89
CA GLN A 67 -10.25 -18.34 9.16
C GLN A 67 -10.35 -17.89 7.70
N CYS A 68 -9.31 -17.20 7.23
CA CYS A 68 -9.17 -16.83 5.84
C CYS A 68 -8.35 -17.93 5.16
N VAL A 69 -8.90 -18.53 4.11
CA VAL A 69 -8.13 -19.43 3.25
C VAL A 69 -7.42 -18.54 2.23
N SER A 70 -6.10 -18.55 2.21
CA SER A 70 -5.34 -17.90 1.14
C SER A 70 -5.71 -18.56 -0.18
N ARG A 71 -6.50 -17.88 -1.01
CA ARG A 71 -6.63 -18.24 -2.41
C ARG A 71 -5.41 -17.67 -3.11
N THR A 72 -4.30 -18.38 -3.10
CA THR A 72 -3.32 -18.24 -4.18
C THR A 72 -4.00 -18.73 -5.44
N LYS A 73 -4.76 -17.83 -6.11
CA LYS A 73 -4.93 -17.99 -7.54
C LYS A 73 -3.51 -17.95 -8.08
N GLY A 74 -3.02 -19.09 -8.55
CA GLY A 74 -1.76 -19.15 -9.29
C GLY A 74 -1.78 -18.01 -10.28
N ILE A 75 -0.87 -17.05 -10.06
CA ILE A 75 -0.51 -16.09 -11.07
C ILE A 75 0.17 -16.96 -12.16
N PRO A 76 -0.33 -16.95 -13.40
CA PRO A 76 0.33 -17.68 -14.48
C PRO A 76 1.78 -17.21 -14.69
#